data_AF-A0A2J6SY32-F1
#
_entry.id   AF-A0A2J6SY32-F1
#
_cell.length_a   1.000
_cell.length_b   1.000
_cell.length_c   1.000
_cell.angle_alpha   90.00
_cell.angle_beta   90.00
_cell.angle_gamma   90.00
#
_symmetry.space_group_name_H-M   'P 1'
#
loop_
_entity.id
_entity.type
_entity.pdbx_description
1 polymer ?
#
loop_
_entity_poly.entity_id
_entity_poly.type
_entity_poly.pdbx_seq_one_letter_code
_entity_poly.pdbx_strand_id
1 'polypeptide(L)'
;MALQEAQRKLDDWDAYYDDMHQGWQEMVASGQISSSKSEFDVDLLREAQEAAGDLIRAENDLSEAKHHAKTFGIFLETPDQDSRFADYADDGYAESLEAAWISHVDKGWIQNWMSDNEGESGGFNKCDDWDARTVDISDSVSVIANGKERSRIDRWRSICESLQSSLEKDT
;
A
#
# COMPACT_ATOMS: atom_id res chain seq x y z
N MET A 1 -15.55 -10.31 7.19
CA MET A 1 -16.25 -11.36 6.41
C MET A 1 -16.42 -10.95 4.95
N ALA A 2 -16.97 -9.78 4.62
CA ALA A 2 -17.18 -9.35 3.24
C ALA A 2 -15.89 -9.30 2.38
N LEU A 3 -14.77 -8.80 2.92
CA LEU A 3 -13.51 -8.70 2.17
C LEU A 3 -12.97 -10.07 1.76
N GLN A 4 -12.89 -11.03 2.69
CA GLN A 4 -12.39 -12.38 2.42
C GLN A 4 -13.26 -13.13 1.40
N GLU A 5 -14.57 -12.91 1.44
CA GLU A 5 -15.49 -13.52 0.47
C GLU A 5 -15.30 -12.94 -0.94
N ALA A 6 -15.18 -11.61 -1.04
CA ALA A 6 -14.91 -10.93 -2.31
C ALA A 6 -13.55 -11.33 -2.89
N GLN A 7 -12.53 -11.46 -2.04
CA GLN A 7 -11.20 -11.89 -2.44
C GLN A 7 -11.19 -13.32 -2.96
N ARG A 8 -11.80 -14.26 -2.23
CA ARG A 8 -11.93 -15.65 -2.67
C ARG A 8 -12.62 -15.79 -4.03
N LYS A 9 -13.64 -14.96 -4.31
CA LYS A 9 -14.34 -14.96 -5.60
C LYS A 9 -13.39 -14.65 -6.78
N LEU A 10 -12.37 -13.83 -6.56
CA LEU A 10 -11.35 -13.53 -7.57
C LEU A 10 -10.22 -14.57 -7.59
N ASP A 11 -9.82 -15.08 -6.42
CA ASP A 11 -8.80 -16.14 -6.34
C ASP A 11 -9.26 -17.43 -7.06
N ASP A 12 -10.55 -17.76 -6.96
CA ASP A 12 -11.16 -18.93 -7.59
C ASP A 12 -11.66 -18.65 -9.04
N TRP A 13 -11.36 -17.47 -9.60
CA TRP A 13 -11.95 -17.01 -10.87
C TRP A 13 -11.61 -17.93 -12.05
N ASP A 14 -10.38 -18.40 -12.14
CA ASP A 14 -9.95 -19.30 -13.23
C ASP A 14 -10.73 -20.61 -13.22
N ALA A 15 -10.92 -21.19 -12.03
CA ALA A 15 -11.71 -22.41 -11.86
C ALA A 15 -13.20 -22.18 -12.19
N TYR A 16 -13.74 -21.02 -11.81
CA TYR A 16 -15.11 -20.62 -12.17
C TYR A 16 -15.27 -20.46 -13.68
N TYR A 17 -14.31 -19.80 -14.36
CA TYR A 17 -14.33 -19.64 -15.80
C TYR A 17 -14.29 -21.00 -16.52
N ASP A 18 -13.42 -21.90 -16.08
CA ASP A 18 -13.28 -23.23 -16.68
C ASP A 18 -14.58 -24.06 -16.56
N ASP A 19 -15.22 -24.05 -15.38
CA ASP A 19 -16.50 -24.72 -15.13
C ASP A 19 -17.62 -24.15 -16.03
N MET A 20 -17.73 -22.82 -16.07
CA MET A 20 -18.71 -22.14 -16.92
C MET A 20 -18.48 -22.40 -18.40
N HIS A 21 -17.23 -22.44 -18.84
CA HIS A 21 -16.86 -22.71 -20.22
C HIS A 21 -17.18 -24.16 -20.60
N GLN A 22 -16.94 -25.12 -19.71
CA GLN A 22 -17.35 -26.51 -19.93
C GLN A 22 -18.88 -26.63 -20.07
N GLY A 23 -19.65 -26.02 -19.16
CA GLY A 23 -21.11 -26.02 -19.23
C GLY A 23 -21.63 -25.36 -20.52
N TRP A 24 -21.02 -24.25 -20.94
CA TRP A 24 -21.35 -23.61 -22.22
C TRP A 24 -21.10 -24.53 -23.42
N GLN A 25 -19.96 -25.23 -23.46
CA GLN A 25 -19.65 -26.17 -24.53
C GLN A 25 -20.68 -27.31 -24.62
N GLU A 26 -21.13 -27.85 -23.48
CA GLU A 26 -22.14 -28.90 -23.43
C GLU A 26 -23.50 -28.41 -23.95
N MET A 27 -23.92 -27.19 -23.60
CA MET A 27 -25.17 -26.59 -24.08
C MET A 27 -25.14 -26.23 -25.57
N VAL A 28 -23.97 -25.83 -26.10
CA VAL A 28 -23.79 -25.61 -27.55
C VAL A 28 -23.84 -26.95 -28.28
N ALA A 29 -23.17 -27.98 -27.76
CA ALA A 29 -23.16 -29.31 -28.37
C ALA A 29 -24.54 -29.98 -28.37
N SER A 30 -25.36 -29.74 -27.34
CA SER A 30 -26.75 -30.21 -27.27
C SER A 30 -27.72 -29.40 -28.13
N GLY A 31 -27.28 -28.25 -28.66
CA GLY A 31 -28.10 -27.33 -29.45
C GLY A 31 -29.11 -26.52 -28.63
N GLN A 32 -28.97 -26.48 -27.29
CA GLN A 32 -29.82 -25.67 -26.42
C GLN A 32 -29.56 -24.17 -26.57
N ILE A 33 -28.33 -23.78 -26.87
CA ILE A 33 -27.94 -22.38 -27.09
C ILE A 33 -27.17 -22.25 -28.41
N SER A 34 -27.34 -21.10 -29.06
CA SER A 34 -26.60 -20.74 -30.28
C SER A 34 -25.69 -19.53 -30.07
N SER A 35 -25.39 -19.18 -28.81
CA SER A 35 -24.53 -18.04 -28.51
C SER A 35 -23.11 -18.29 -29.00
N SER A 36 -22.47 -17.23 -29.48
CA SER A 36 -21.08 -17.30 -29.89
C SER A 36 -20.16 -17.34 -28.67
N LYS A 37 -18.95 -17.88 -28.84
CA LYS A 37 -17.92 -17.85 -27.78
C LYS A 37 -17.65 -16.43 -27.30
N SER A 38 -17.63 -15.46 -28.21
CA SER A 38 -17.38 -14.06 -27.89
C SER A 38 -18.46 -13.46 -26.98
N GLU A 39 -19.73 -13.85 -27.15
CA GLU A 39 -20.81 -13.40 -26.26
C GLU A 39 -20.65 -13.99 -24.86
N PHE A 40 -20.32 -15.28 -24.77
CA PHE A 40 -19.99 -15.95 -23.51
C PHE A 40 -18.80 -15.26 -22.79
N ASP A 41 -17.70 -15.02 -23.51
CA ASP A 41 -16.50 -14.38 -22.94
C ASP A 41 -16.79 -12.96 -22.45
N VAL A 42 -17.63 -12.19 -23.15
CA VAL A 42 -18.03 -10.83 -22.74
C VAL A 42 -18.86 -10.85 -21.46
N ASP A 43 -19.79 -11.80 -21.34
CA ASP A 43 -20.61 -11.92 -20.12
C ASP A 43 -19.74 -12.27 -18.91
N LEU A 44 -18.83 -13.24 -19.03
CA LEU A 44 -17.91 -13.57 -17.93
C LEU A 44 -16.95 -12.43 -17.62
N LEU A 45 -16.46 -11.70 -18.61
CA LEU A 45 -15.61 -10.54 -18.38
C LEU A 45 -16.35 -9.44 -17.60
N ARG A 46 -17.65 -9.24 -17.85
CA ARG A 46 -18.47 -8.32 -17.04
C ARG A 46 -18.59 -8.80 -15.60
N GLU A 47 -18.85 -10.09 -15.39
CA GLU A 47 -18.91 -10.66 -14.04
C GLU A 47 -17.57 -10.54 -13.29
N ALA A 48 -16.44 -10.68 -14.00
CA ALA A 48 -15.10 -10.50 -13.43
C ALA A 48 -14.90 -9.05 -12.95
N GLN A 49 -15.32 -8.09 -13.76
CA GLN A 49 -15.27 -6.67 -13.41
C GLN A 49 -16.16 -6.34 -12.21
N GLU A 50 -17.34 -6.95 -12.13
CA GLU A 50 -18.23 -6.81 -10.98
C GLU A 50 -17.59 -7.38 -9.70
N ALA A 51 -16.99 -8.57 -9.78
CA ALA A 51 -16.26 -9.17 -8.65
C ALA A 51 -15.06 -8.31 -8.20
N ALA A 52 -14.30 -7.74 -9.14
CA ALA A 52 -13.24 -6.78 -8.83
C ALA A 52 -13.78 -5.52 -8.15
N GLY A 53 -14.92 -5.00 -8.63
CA GLY A 53 -15.61 -3.87 -8.02
C GLY A 53 -16.12 -4.17 -6.60
N ASP A 54 -16.59 -5.39 -6.35
CA ASP A 54 -16.98 -5.85 -5.01
C ASP A 54 -15.78 -5.87 -4.05
N LEU A 55 -14.62 -6.35 -4.50
CA LEU A 55 -13.40 -6.35 -3.69
C LEU A 55 -12.99 -4.92 -3.32
N ILE A 56 -12.93 -4.01 -4.30
CA ILE A 56 -12.58 -2.60 -4.07
C ILE A 56 -13.54 -1.94 -3.08
N ARG A 57 -14.85 -2.20 -3.19
CA ARG A 57 -15.84 -1.69 -2.22
C ARG A 57 -15.56 -2.24 -0.82
N ALA A 58 -15.35 -3.55 -0.69
CA ALA A 58 -15.08 -4.17 0.60
C ALA A 58 -13.79 -3.65 1.26
N GLU A 59 -12.75 -3.34 0.47
CA GLU A 59 -11.53 -2.70 0.96
C GLU A 59 -11.78 -1.28 1.47
N ASN A 60 -12.51 -0.48 0.70
CA ASN A 60 -12.87 0.89 1.11
C ASN A 60 -13.71 0.89 2.39
N ASP A 61 -14.70 0.00 2.49
CA ASP A 61 -15.55 -0.14 3.67
C ASP A 61 -14.73 -0.54 4.91
N LEU A 62 -13.73 -1.43 4.74
CA LEU A 62 -12.83 -1.82 5.82
C LEU A 62 -11.92 -0.67 6.24
N SER A 63 -11.36 0.07 5.28
CA SER A 63 -10.55 1.25 5.54
C SER A 63 -11.34 2.32 6.29
N GLU A 64 -12.59 2.58 5.87
CA GLU A 64 -13.47 3.52 6.54
C GLU A 64 -13.81 3.05 7.97
N ALA A 65 -14.13 1.77 8.15
CA ALA A 65 -14.41 1.20 9.48
C ALA A 65 -13.20 1.31 10.42
N LYS A 66 -11.98 1.05 9.92
CA LYS A 66 -10.73 1.24 10.68
C LYS A 66 -10.52 2.72 11.04
N HIS A 67 -10.79 3.63 10.12
CA HIS A 67 -10.70 5.07 10.37
C HIS A 67 -11.67 5.54 11.45
N HIS A 68 -12.93 5.10 11.39
CA HIS A 68 -13.93 5.40 12.43
C HIS A 68 -13.52 4.85 13.79
N ALA A 69 -13.08 3.59 13.87
CA ALA A 69 -12.61 2.98 15.11
C ALA A 69 -11.47 3.80 15.74
N LYS A 70 -10.49 4.22 14.92
CA LYS A 70 -9.37 5.08 15.35
C LYS A 70 -9.84 6.43 15.90
N THR A 71 -10.87 7.03 15.29
CA THR A 71 -11.45 8.30 15.75
C THR A 71 -12.06 8.18 17.16
N PHE A 72 -12.58 7.01 17.51
CA PHE A 72 -13.06 6.70 18.87
C PHE A 72 -11.95 6.22 19.82
N GLY A 73 -10.68 6.23 19.40
CA GLY A 73 -9.55 5.74 20.19
C GLY A 73 -9.51 4.22 20.33
N ILE A 74 -10.26 3.49 19.50
CA ILE A 74 -10.25 2.03 19.46
C ILE A 74 -9.18 1.60 18.45
N PHE A 75 -8.19 0.86 18.93
CA PHE A 75 -7.18 0.23 18.09
C PHE A 75 -7.60 -1.21 17.82
N LEU A 76 -7.90 -1.51 16.56
CA LEU A 76 -8.17 -2.86 16.11
C LEU A 76 -6.82 -3.56 15.92
N GLU A 77 -6.29 -4.15 16.99
CA GLU A 77 -5.06 -4.94 16.94
C GLU A 77 -5.31 -6.18 16.05
N THR A 78 -4.56 -6.31 14.96
CA THR A 78 -4.41 -7.59 14.28
C THR A 78 -3.48 -8.47 15.13
N PRO A 79 -3.72 -9.79 15.19
CA PRO A 79 -2.95 -10.69 16.06
C PRO A 79 -1.44 -10.70 15.77
N ASP A 80 -1.01 -10.18 14.63
CA ASP A 80 0.39 -10.08 14.20
C ASP A 80 1.03 -8.70 14.47
N GLN A 81 0.28 -7.70 14.95
CA GLN A 81 0.83 -6.40 15.34
C GLN A 81 1.15 -6.33 16.84
N ASP A 82 2.29 -6.91 17.24
CA ASP A 82 2.89 -6.66 18.57
C ASP A 82 3.44 -5.23 18.69
N SER A 83 3.61 -4.56 17.55
CA SER A 83 4.10 -3.21 17.46
C SER A 83 2.96 -2.23 17.61
N ARG A 84 3.02 -1.33 18.61
CA ARG A 84 2.01 -0.27 18.81
C ARG A 84 1.97 0.78 17.68
N PHE A 85 2.63 0.54 16.57
CA PHE A 85 2.50 1.32 15.35
C PHE A 85 1.29 0.81 14.58
N ALA A 86 0.15 1.47 14.79
CA ALA A 86 -1.06 1.17 14.04
C ALA A 86 -0.83 1.38 12.53
N ASP A 87 -1.31 0.45 11.71
CA ASP A 87 -1.41 0.67 10.25
C ASP A 87 -2.16 1.97 9.96
N TYR A 88 -1.64 2.74 9.02
CA TYR A 88 -2.25 3.98 8.61
C TYR A 88 -3.11 3.70 7.38
N ALA A 89 -4.40 3.98 7.45
CA ALA A 89 -5.32 3.79 6.32
C ALA A 89 -4.95 4.54 5.02
N ASP A 90 -3.93 5.41 5.04
CA ASP A 90 -3.45 6.23 3.92
C ASP A 90 -1.97 5.93 3.57
N ASP A 91 -1.41 4.81 4.03
CA ASP A 91 -0.06 4.39 3.63
C ASP A 91 -0.02 3.70 2.25
N GLY A 92 -1.17 3.52 1.62
CA GLY A 92 -1.32 2.85 0.33
C GLY A 92 -1.24 1.32 0.42
N TYR A 93 -1.28 0.75 1.62
CA TYR A 93 -1.27 -0.69 1.84
C TYR A 93 -2.68 -1.27 1.66
N ALA A 94 -2.85 -2.16 0.68
CA ALA A 94 -4.09 -2.88 0.47
C ALA A 94 -4.03 -4.24 1.19
N GLU A 95 -4.96 -4.47 2.12
CA GLU A 95 -5.02 -5.71 2.93
C GLU A 95 -5.21 -6.97 2.06
N SER A 96 -5.86 -6.87 0.90
CA SER A 96 -5.98 -8.02 0.00
C SER A 96 -4.63 -8.49 -0.57
N LEU A 97 -3.65 -7.59 -0.70
CA LEU A 97 -2.33 -7.91 -1.23
C LEU A 97 -1.41 -8.54 -0.18
N GLU A 98 -1.72 -8.39 1.10
CA GLU A 98 -0.90 -8.91 2.21
C GLU A 98 -0.66 -10.41 2.07
N ALA A 99 -1.73 -11.20 1.89
CA ALA A 99 -1.63 -12.65 1.73
C ALA A 99 -0.80 -13.05 0.49
N ALA A 100 -0.93 -12.31 -0.61
CA ALA A 100 -0.15 -12.53 -1.81
C ALA A 100 1.34 -12.21 -1.57
N TRP A 101 1.65 -11.12 -0.89
CA TRP A 101 3.03 -10.75 -0.57
C TRP A 101 3.67 -11.75 0.40
N ILE A 102 2.96 -12.16 1.45
CA ILE A 102 3.43 -13.18 2.41
C ILE A 102 3.75 -14.51 1.70
N SER A 103 2.93 -14.92 0.73
CA SER A 103 3.16 -16.18 0.02
C SER A 103 4.37 -16.16 -0.92
N HIS A 104 4.73 -14.98 -1.45
CA HIS A 104 5.85 -14.82 -2.39
C HIS A 104 7.19 -14.46 -1.73
N VAL A 105 7.21 -14.25 -0.41
CA VAL A 105 8.43 -13.98 0.33
C VAL A 105 9.35 -15.21 0.33
N ASP A 106 10.64 -15.00 0.02
CA ASP A 106 11.67 -16.03 0.18
C ASP A 106 11.96 -16.27 1.66
N LYS A 107 11.23 -17.23 2.23
CA LYS A 107 11.37 -17.64 3.63
C LYS A 107 12.77 -18.16 3.94
N GLY A 108 13.46 -18.76 2.97
CA GLY A 108 14.80 -19.30 3.16
C GLY A 108 15.83 -18.18 3.31
N TRP A 109 15.72 -17.12 2.51
CA TRP A 109 16.54 -15.93 2.66
C TRP A 109 16.34 -15.27 4.03
N ILE A 110 15.09 -15.10 4.47
CA ILE A 110 14.80 -14.51 5.80
C ILE A 110 15.36 -15.38 6.92
N GLN A 111 15.17 -16.71 6.85
CA GLN A 111 15.71 -17.62 7.86
C GLN A 111 17.23 -17.58 7.92
N ASN A 112 17.91 -17.53 6.77
CA ASN A 112 19.36 -17.38 6.72
C ASN A 112 19.82 -16.06 7.34
N TRP A 113 19.16 -14.93 6.99
CA TRP A 113 19.47 -13.62 7.57
C TRP A 113 19.25 -13.57 9.10
N MET A 114 18.19 -14.19 9.60
CA MET A 114 17.96 -14.29 11.04
C MET A 114 19.02 -15.17 11.72
N SER A 115 19.44 -16.26 11.07
CA SER A 115 20.44 -17.18 11.61
C SER A 115 21.86 -16.58 11.62
N ASP A 116 22.21 -15.80 10.59
CA ASP A 116 23.51 -15.12 10.48
C ASP A 116 23.70 -14.04 11.57
N ASN A 117 22.60 -13.44 12.06
CA ASN A 117 22.64 -12.42 13.11
C ASN A 117 22.69 -12.98 14.55
N GLU A 118 22.55 -14.29 14.75
CA GLU A 118 22.73 -14.89 16.10
C GLU A 118 24.21 -14.97 16.51
N GLY A 119 25.15 -14.70 15.59
CA GLY A 119 26.59 -14.81 15.82
C GLY A 119 27.40 -13.51 15.86
N GLU A 120 26.88 -12.37 15.39
CA GLU A 120 27.65 -11.12 15.25
C GLU A 120 27.03 -9.92 16.00
N SER A 121 26.72 -10.06 17.29
CA SER A 121 26.48 -8.88 18.15
C SER A 121 27.78 -8.19 18.61
N GLY A 122 28.93 -8.44 17.97
CA GLY A 122 30.25 -8.02 18.46
C GLY A 122 31.18 -7.39 17.43
N GLY A 123 30.78 -7.32 16.16
CA GLY A 123 31.53 -6.54 15.18
C GLY A 123 31.17 -5.08 15.35
N PHE A 124 32.09 -4.26 15.85
CA PHE A 124 32.00 -2.81 15.68
C PHE A 124 31.75 -2.55 14.20
N ASN A 125 30.49 -2.30 13.85
CA ASN A 125 30.16 -1.70 12.57
C ASN A 125 31.09 -0.51 12.45
N LYS A 126 31.85 -0.49 11.37
CA LYS A 126 32.74 0.60 11.02
C LYS A 126 31.84 1.81 10.87
N CYS A 127 31.60 2.49 11.99
CA CYS A 127 30.82 3.71 12.06
C CYS A 127 31.47 4.60 11.02
N ASP A 128 30.71 4.97 9.99
CA ASP A 128 31.20 5.95 9.06
C ASP A 128 31.70 7.14 9.91
N ASP A 129 32.87 7.66 9.58
CA ASP A 129 33.47 8.80 10.26
C ASP A 129 32.71 10.06 9.82
N TRP A 130 31.45 10.16 10.22
CA TRP A 130 30.66 11.37 10.08
C TRP A 130 31.27 12.36 11.06
N ASP A 131 31.70 13.51 10.54
CA ASP A 131 32.18 14.66 11.32
C ASP A 131 31.01 15.24 12.15
N ALA A 132 30.58 14.48 13.15
CA ALA A 132 29.45 14.80 14.00
C ALA A 132 29.93 15.70 15.12
N ARG A 133 29.43 16.94 15.12
CA ARG A 133 29.68 17.87 16.22
C ARG A 133 28.68 17.59 17.34
N THR A 134 29.18 17.35 18.56
CA THR A 134 28.33 17.29 19.76
C THR A 134 27.68 18.66 19.99
N VAL A 135 26.36 18.68 20.14
CA VAL A 135 25.56 19.86 20.44
C VAL A 135 24.84 19.62 21.77
N ASP A 136 24.79 20.64 22.64
CA ASP A 136 24.06 20.55 23.90
C ASP A 136 22.53 20.61 23.65
N ILE A 137 21.72 20.20 24.62
CA ILE A 137 20.25 20.20 24.53
C ILE A 137 19.66 21.58 24.18
N SER A 138 20.42 22.65 24.47
CA SER A 138 20.02 24.03 24.18
C SER A 138 20.72 24.61 22.93
N ASP A 139 21.60 23.85 22.27
CA ASP A 139 22.29 24.29 21.06
C ASP A 139 21.43 24.01 19.82
N SER A 140 20.84 25.05 19.26
CA SER A 140 20.21 24.98 17.95
C SER A 140 21.26 25.19 16.86
N VAL A 141 21.59 24.14 16.09
CA VAL A 141 22.36 24.29 14.85
C VAL A 141 21.40 24.56 13.69
N SER A 142 21.31 25.83 13.28
CA SER A 142 20.62 26.18 12.05
C SER A 142 21.51 25.81 10.86
N VAL A 143 21.02 24.92 9.99
CA VAL A 143 21.65 24.61 8.70
C VAL A 143 21.47 25.82 7.78
N ILE A 144 22.30 26.84 7.97
CA ILE A 144 22.37 27.98 7.07
C ILE A 144 23.35 27.61 5.97
N ALA A 145 22.82 27.19 4.81
CA ALA A 145 23.61 27.12 3.59
C ALA A 145 24.15 28.52 3.28
N ASN A 146 25.47 28.69 3.26
CA ASN A 146 26.11 29.97 2.89
C ASN A 146 26.73 29.83 1.49
N GLY A 147 26.56 30.85 0.65
CA GLY A 147 27.12 30.86 -0.72
C GLY A 147 26.15 30.37 -1.80
N LYS A 148 26.69 29.92 -2.95
CA LYS A 148 25.90 29.59 -4.16
C LYS A 148 24.79 28.55 -3.93
N GLU A 149 24.97 27.67 -2.96
CA GLU A 149 24.00 26.62 -2.58
C GLU A 149 22.71 27.22 -1.99
N ARG A 150 22.76 28.45 -1.48
CA ARG A 150 21.61 29.19 -0.95
C ARG A 150 20.75 29.86 -2.03
N SER A 151 21.21 29.89 -3.28
CA SER A 151 20.53 30.58 -4.38
C SER A 151 19.06 30.18 -4.57
N ARG A 152 18.72 28.91 -4.30
CA ARG A 152 17.33 28.44 -4.36
C ARG A 152 16.48 28.99 -3.21
N ILE A 153 17.04 29.08 -2.01
CA ILE A 153 16.38 29.61 -0.80
C ILE A 153 16.15 31.12 -0.97
N ASP A 154 17.15 31.85 -1.44
CA ASP A 154 17.05 33.30 -1.64
C ASP A 154 16.04 33.65 -2.75
N ARG A 155 15.98 32.83 -3.82
CA ARG A 155 14.96 32.96 -4.86
C ARG A 155 13.55 32.77 -4.30
N TRP A 156 13.34 31.76 -3.46
CA TRP A 156 12.05 31.51 -2.83
C TRP A 156 11.64 32.65 -1.88
N ARG A 157 12.59 33.17 -1.10
CA ARG A 157 12.33 34.31 -0.20
C ARG A 157 11.90 35.55 -0.99
N SER A 158 12.57 35.86 -2.09
CA SER A 158 12.19 36.96 -2.98
C SER A 158 10.80 36.79 -3.59
N ILE A 159 10.40 35.56 -3.95
CA ILE A 159 9.04 35.27 -4.42
C ILE A 159 8.02 35.54 -3.30
N CYS A 160 8.25 35.04 -2.09
CA CYS A 160 7.35 35.28 -0.95
C CYS A 160 7.21 36.77 -0.61
N GLU A 161 8.31 37.52 -0.59
CA GLU A 161 8.31 38.96 -0.35
C GLU A 161 7.56 39.73 -1.46
N SER A 162 7.68 39.29 -2.72
CA SER A 162 6.94 39.88 -3.84
C SER A 162 5.43 39.62 -3.74
N LEU A 163 5.04 38.41 -3.33
CA LEU A 163 3.64 38.01 -3.13
C LEU A 163 3.00 38.76 -1.96
N GLN A 164 3.74 38.94 -0.87
CA GLN A 164 3.30 39.73 0.27
C GLN A 164 3.15 41.21 -0.11
N SER A 165 4.10 41.75 -0.87
CA SER A 165 4.03 43.14 -1.36
C SER A 165 2.90 43.39 -2.36
N SER A 166 2.50 42.37 -3.14
CA SER A 166 1.31 42.48 -4.01
C SER A 166 0.02 42.41 -3.21
N LEU A 167 -0.02 41.58 -2.16
CA LEU A 167 -1.19 41.44 -1.30
C LEU A 167 -1.47 42.73 -0.50
N GLU A 168 -0.41 43.42 -0.06
CA GLU A 168 -0.50 44.70 0.67
C GLU A 168 -0.88 45.90 -0.23
N LYS A 169 -0.73 45.80 -1.56
CA LYS A 169 -1.11 46.87 -2.51
C LYS A 169 -2.54 46.80 -3.00
N ASP A 170 -3.19 45.65 -2.84
CA ASP A 170 -4.60 45.42 -3.22
C ASP A 170 -5.58 45.63 -2.05
N THR A 171 -5.07 46.06 -0.89
CA THR A 171 -5.83 46.61 0.26
C THR A 171 -5.65 48.11 0.39
#